data_AF-A0A933ISU0-F1
#
_entry.id   AF-A0A933ISU0-F1
#
_cell.length_a   1.000
_cell.length_b   1.000
_cell.length_c   1.000
_cell.angle_alpha   90.00
_cell.angle_beta   90.00
_cell.angle_gamma   90.00
#
_symmetry.space_group_name_H-M   'P 1'
#
loop_
_entity.id
_entity.type
_entity.pdbx_description
1 polymer ?
#
loop_
_entity_poly.entity_id
_entity_poly.type
_entity_poly.pdbx_seq_one_letter_code
_entity_poly.pdbx_strand_id
1 'polypeptide(L)'
;MKSRLELSVREIATDGSLGLGIQVTAMEKGLERKVPLIRECGTYEELKQGVEECKSALDQLLAEAEAVLREHTATEGGTIEEAWGALQKSQDEDTFVCRFNALGENTRIELAEYVLTTQNMFKGFASVFSKRYDEQTHALS
;
A
#
# COMPACT_ATOMS: atom_id res chain seq x y z
N MET A 1 -13.96 4.39 -16.12
CA MET A 1 -14.50 5.68 -15.62
C MET A 1 -13.45 6.28 -14.71
N LYS A 2 -13.05 7.53 -14.93
CA LYS A 2 -12.07 8.22 -14.06
C LYS A 2 -12.81 8.73 -12.83
N SER A 3 -12.52 8.19 -11.66
CA SER A 3 -12.98 8.75 -10.39
C SER A 3 -12.36 10.14 -10.25
N ARG A 4 -13.19 11.17 -10.05
CA ARG A 4 -12.74 12.56 -9.83
C ARG A 4 -12.91 12.87 -8.35
N LEU A 5 -11.84 13.35 -7.73
CA LEU A 5 -11.82 13.88 -6.38
C LEU A 5 -11.85 15.41 -6.49
N GLU A 6 -12.85 16.04 -5.90
CA GLU A 6 -12.93 17.50 -5.82
C GLU A 6 -13.02 17.94 -4.35
N LEU A 7 -12.19 18.90 -3.99
CA LEU A 7 -12.17 19.55 -2.68
C LEU A 7 -12.92 20.88 -2.80
N SER A 8 -13.91 21.08 -1.94
CA SER A 8 -14.70 22.32 -1.93
C SER A 8 -14.96 22.79 -0.50
N VAL A 9 -14.97 24.11 -0.31
CA VAL A 9 -15.46 24.73 0.93
C VAL A 9 -16.98 24.66 0.95
N ARG A 10 -17.55 24.19 2.05
CA ARG A 10 -19.00 24.13 2.26
C ARG A 10 -19.43 25.20 3.25
N GLU A 11 -20.42 25.99 2.86
CA GLU A 11 -21.13 26.90 3.76
C GLU A 11 -22.41 26.19 4.22
N ILE A 12 -22.57 26.00 5.53
CA ILE A 12 -23.80 25.46 6.10
C ILE A 12 -24.36 26.47 7.09
N ALA A 13 -25.58 26.92 6.82
CA ALA A 13 -26.36 27.74 7.72
C ALA A 13 -27.46 26.86 8.35
N THR A 14 -27.13 26.21 9.45
CA THR A 14 -28.16 25.80 10.42
C THR A 14 -28.23 26.90 11.45
N ASP A 15 -29.43 27.35 11.82
CA ASP A 15 -29.72 28.37 12.86
C ASP A 15 -29.18 29.82 12.70
N GLY A 16 -28.49 30.14 11.61
CA GLY A 16 -27.97 31.50 11.34
C GLY A 16 -26.48 31.66 11.68
N SER A 17 -25.81 30.58 12.09
CA SER A 17 -24.35 30.52 12.18
C SER A 17 -23.75 30.02 10.85
N LEU A 18 -22.70 30.69 10.37
CA LEU A 18 -21.98 30.31 9.15
C LEU A 18 -20.88 29.31 9.52
N GLY A 19 -21.06 28.04 9.16
CA GLY A 19 -20.05 26.99 9.33
C GLY A 19 -19.30 26.73 8.04
N LEU A 20 -17.96 26.63 8.11
CA LEU A 20 -17.10 26.24 6.98
C LEU A 20 -16.48 24.87 7.22
N GLY A 21 -16.42 24.04 6.17
CA GLY A 21 -15.74 22.74 6.20
C GLY A 21 -15.20 22.34 4.83
N ILE A 22 -14.34 21.33 4.80
CA ILE A 22 -13.82 20.75 3.55
C ILE A 22 -14.48 19.40 3.32
N GLN A 23 -15.01 19.20 2.12
CA GLN A 23 -15.56 17.91 1.71
C GLN A 23 -14.85 17.39 0.47
N VAL A 24 -14.91 16.07 0.33
CA VAL A 24 -14.50 15.31 -0.83
C VAL A 24 -15.75 14.86 -1.57
N THR A 25 -15.82 15.18 -2.85
CA THR A 25 -16.80 14.59 -3.76
C THR A 25 -16.16 13.41 -4.48
N ALA A 26 -16.77 12.23 -4.39
CA ALA A 26 -16.35 11.02 -5.09
C ALA A 26 -17.49 10.49 -5.96
N MET A 27 -17.15 9.97 -7.13
CA MET A 27 -18.11 9.29 -8.02
C MET A 27 -17.97 7.77 -7.85
N GLU A 28 -18.92 7.15 -7.16
CA GLU A 28 -18.97 5.70 -6.95
C GLU A 28 -20.10 5.10 -7.79
N LYS A 29 -19.75 4.24 -8.77
CA LYS A 29 -20.73 3.57 -9.66
C LYS A 29 -21.70 4.52 -10.38
N GLY A 30 -21.24 5.74 -10.70
CA GLY A 30 -22.05 6.77 -11.34
C GLY A 30 -22.90 7.60 -10.37
N LEU A 31 -22.86 7.32 -9.08
CA LEU A 31 -23.49 8.13 -8.03
C LEU A 31 -22.48 9.11 -7.42
N GLU A 32 -22.88 10.36 -7.27
CA GLU A 32 -22.08 11.37 -6.57
C GLU A 32 -22.25 11.20 -5.06
N ARG A 33 -21.14 10.99 -4.35
CA ARG A 33 -21.08 10.90 -2.90
C ARG A 33 -20.22 12.02 -2.34
N LYS A 34 -20.79 12.81 -1.44
CA LYS A 34 -20.09 13.88 -0.71
C LYS A 34 -19.71 13.36 0.67
N VAL A 35 -18.42 13.38 0.98
CA VAL A 35 -17.86 12.91 2.25
C VAL A 35 -17.15 14.09 2.92
N PRO A 36 -17.56 14.50 4.13
CA PRO A 36 -16.86 15.56 4.85
C PRO A 36 -15.46 15.07 5.26
N LEU A 37 -14.44 15.81 4.85
CA LEU A 37 -13.04 15.55 5.20
C LEU A 37 -12.65 16.33 6.47
N ILE A 38 -13.12 17.58 6.57
CA ILE A 38 -13.03 18.39 7.76
C ILE A 38 -14.46 18.73 8.18
N ARG A 39 -14.76 18.47 9.45
CA ARG A 39 -16.06 18.80 10.07
C ARG A 39 -16.35 20.30 10.01
N GLU A 40 -17.59 20.65 10.30
CA GLU A 40 -18.00 22.05 10.37
C GLU A 40 -17.20 22.79 11.47
N CYS A 41 -16.63 23.92 11.07
CA CYS A 41 -15.89 24.83 11.93
C CYS A 41 -16.66 26.14 12.05
N GLY A 42 -16.82 26.64 13.27
CA GLY A 42 -17.49 27.92 13.56
C GLY A 42 -16.56 29.12 13.44
N THR A 43 -15.24 28.89 13.35
CA THR A 43 -14.23 29.92 13.17
C THR A 43 -13.19 29.55 12.12
N TYR A 44 -12.49 30.55 11.58
CA TYR A 44 -11.40 30.34 10.63
C TYR A 44 -10.22 29.60 11.26
N GLU A 45 -9.92 29.88 12.53
CA GLU A 45 -8.88 29.23 13.31
C GLU A 45 -9.14 27.73 13.48
N GLU A 46 -10.38 27.34 13.76
CA GLU A 46 -10.79 25.93 13.80
C GLU A 46 -10.62 25.24 12.45
N LEU A 47 -11.01 25.92 11.36
CA LEU A 47 -10.85 25.39 10.01
C LEU A 47 -9.36 25.23 9.67
N LYS A 48 -8.54 26.23 9.97
CA LYS A 48 -7.09 26.21 9.76
C LYS A 48 -6.45 25.04 10.52
N GLN A 49 -6.83 24.85 11.78
CA GLN A 49 -6.34 23.73 12.59
C GLN A 49 -6.71 22.38 11.96
N GLY A 50 -7.97 22.20 11.55
CA GLY A 50 -8.41 20.98 10.87
C GLY A 50 -7.68 20.73 9.55
N VAL A 51 -7.32 21.78 8.82
CA VAL A 51 -6.52 21.68 7.58
C VAL A 51 -5.11 21.22 7.87
N GLU A 52 -4.44 21.79 8.88
CA GLU A 52 -3.08 21.40 9.25
C GLU A 52 -3.02 19.96 9.78
N GLU A 53 -4.01 19.52 10.57
CA GLU A 53 -4.14 18.13 11.00
C GLU A 53 -4.33 17.18 9.81
N CYS A 54 -5.19 17.55 8.86
CA CYS A 54 -5.40 16.76 7.64
C CYS A 54 -4.12 16.65 6.79
N LYS A 55 -3.37 17.74 6.64
CA LYS A 55 -2.08 17.72 5.93
C LYS A 55 -1.10 16.79 6.62
N SER A 56 -0.93 16.93 7.94
CA SER A 56 -0.02 16.08 8.71
C SER A 56 -0.38 14.60 8.59
N ALA A 57 -1.68 14.26 8.59
CA ALA A 57 -2.12 12.88 8.40
C ALA A 57 -1.81 12.36 6.98
N LEU A 58 -2.00 13.18 5.95
CA LEU A 58 -1.64 12.82 4.57
C LEU A 58 -0.12 12.65 4.39
N ASP A 59 0.69 13.51 5.00
CA ASP A 59 2.14 13.40 4.97
C ASP A 59 2.64 12.12 5.65
N GLN A 60 2.02 11.74 6.77
CA GLN A 60 2.29 10.47 7.43
C GLN A 60 1.93 9.28 6.54
N LEU A 61 0.75 9.29 5.91
CA LEU A 61 0.33 8.24 4.98
C LEU A 61 1.27 8.14 3.76
N LEU A 62 1.80 9.26 3.27
CA LEU A 62 2.81 9.25 2.20
C LEU A 62 4.10 8.57 2.66
N ALA A 63 4.58 8.87 3.87
CA ALA A 63 5.77 8.24 4.42
C ALA A 63 5.58 6.72 4.62
N GLU A 64 4.40 6.29 5.10
CA GLU A 64 4.04 4.88 5.23
C GLU A 64 3.97 4.19 3.86
N ALA A 65 3.33 4.82 2.87
CA ALA A 65 3.26 4.31 1.51
C ALA A 65 4.65 4.21 0.86
N GLU A 66 5.53 5.17 1.10
CA GLU A 66 6.92 5.13 0.64
C GLU A 66 7.69 3.97 1.27
N ALA A 67 7.53 3.72 2.57
CA ALA A 67 8.16 2.59 3.24
C ALA A 67 7.73 1.26 2.62
N VAL A 68 6.42 1.08 2.38
CA VAL A 68 5.85 -0.11 1.74
C VAL A 68 6.34 -0.26 0.30
N LEU A 69 6.35 0.83 -0.48
CA LEU A 69 6.83 0.79 -1.86
C LEU A 69 8.33 0.54 -1.94
N ARG A 70 9.13 1.09 -1.02
CA ARG A 70 10.58 0.82 -0.95
C ARG A 70 10.84 -0.63 -0.57
N GLU A 71 10.06 -1.19 0.36
CA GLU A 71 10.16 -2.60 0.68
C GLU A 71 9.85 -3.47 -0.55
N HIS A 72 8.79 -3.14 -1.30
CA HIS A 72 8.44 -3.86 -2.52
C HIS A 72 9.48 -3.68 -3.65
N THR A 73 9.94 -2.46 -3.92
CA THR A 73 10.91 -2.16 -4.99
C THR A 73 12.32 -2.66 -4.68
N ALA A 74 12.73 -2.74 -3.42
CA ALA A 74 13.98 -3.41 -3.03
C ALA A 74 13.98 -4.90 -3.41
N THR A 75 12.80 -5.50 -3.60
CA THR A 75 12.64 -6.87 -4.08
C THR A 75 12.55 -7.00 -5.61
N GLU A 76 12.27 -5.92 -6.34
CA GLU A 76 12.04 -5.97 -7.80
C GLU A 76 13.12 -5.26 -8.65
N GLY A 77 13.97 -4.41 -8.05
CA GLY A 77 15.02 -3.66 -8.76
C GLY A 77 16.47 -4.08 -8.45
N GLY A 78 16.68 -5.00 -7.50
CA GLY A 78 17.99 -5.55 -7.14
C GLY A 78 18.35 -6.79 -7.96
N THR A 79 19.55 -7.34 -7.74
CA THR A 79 19.88 -8.66 -8.31
C THR A 79 18.99 -9.74 -7.70
N ILE A 80 18.84 -10.89 -8.38
CA ILE A 80 18.06 -12.03 -7.86
C ILE A 80 18.58 -12.51 -6.50
N GLU A 81 19.88 -12.35 -6.24
CA GLU A 81 20.52 -12.66 -4.95
C GLU A 81 20.04 -11.71 -3.84
N GLU A 82 19.88 -10.43 -4.13
CA GLU A 82 19.37 -9.42 -3.19
C GLU A 82 17.88 -9.66 -2.90
N ALA A 83 17.09 -9.97 -3.93
CA ALA A 83 15.68 -10.33 -3.79
C ALA A 83 15.51 -11.57 -2.91
N TRP A 84 16.35 -12.60 -3.13
CA TRP A 84 16.36 -13.78 -2.27
C TRP A 84 16.78 -13.44 -0.83
N GLY A 85 17.83 -12.64 -0.65
CA GLY A 85 18.28 -12.19 0.67
C GLY A 85 17.22 -11.37 1.43
N ALA A 86 16.38 -10.61 0.72
CA ALA A 86 15.25 -9.89 1.31
C ALA A 86 14.13 -10.83 1.73
N LEU A 87 13.82 -11.85 0.92
CA LEU A 87 12.83 -12.88 1.25
C LEU A 87 13.26 -13.73 2.46
N GLN A 88 14.56 -14.05 2.58
CA GLN A 88 15.09 -14.80 3.71
C GLN A 88 14.95 -14.09 5.07
N LYS A 89 14.72 -12.78 5.07
CA LYS A 89 14.47 -11.98 6.29
C LYS A 89 13.00 -12.00 6.74
N SER A 90 12.15 -12.75 6.05
CA SER A 90 10.74 -12.90 6.45
C SER A 90 10.64 -13.49 7.86
N GLN A 91 9.69 -12.99 8.65
CA GLN A 91 9.52 -13.36 10.05
C GLN A 91 9.09 -14.84 10.22
N ASP A 92 8.30 -15.34 9.29
CA ASP A 92 7.73 -16.68 9.29
C ASP A 92 7.45 -17.18 7.85
N GLU A 93 7.00 -18.43 7.73
CA GLU A 93 6.69 -19.07 6.44
C GLU A 93 5.55 -18.36 5.69
N ASP A 94 4.50 -17.93 6.38
CA ASP A 94 3.33 -17.32 5.73
C ASP A 94 3.71 -15.95 5.13
N THR A 95 4.50 -15.17 5.87
CA THR A 95 5.08 -13.90 5.40
C THR A 95 6.00 -14.14 4.20
N PHE A 96 6.82 -15.19 4.22
CA PHE A 96 7.67 -15.57 3.08
C PHE A 96 6.84 -15.91 1.84
N VAL A 97 5.79 -16.73 1.99
CA VAL A 97 4.88 -17.12 0.89
C VAL A 97 4.18 -15.89 0.31
N CYS A 98 3.63 -15.02 1.17
CA CYS A 98 2.97 -13.80 0.74
C CYS A 98 3.93 -12.87 -0.02
N ARG A 99 5.15 -12.67 0.48
CA ARG A 99 6.15 -11.79 -0.15
C ARG A 99 6.66 -12.35 -1.46
N PHE A 100 6.89 -13.66 -1.56
CA PHE A 100 7.29 -14.30 -2.83
C PHE A 100 6.18 -14.18 -3.88
N ASN A 101 4.93 -14.50 -3.51
CA ASN A 101 3.79 -14.45 -4.45
C ASN A 101 3.40 -13.02 -4.85
N ALA A 102 3.81 -12.01 -4.09
CA ALA A 102 3.62 -10.60 -4.44
C ALA A 102 4.59 -10.11 -5.53
N LEU A 103 5.71 -10.82 -5.79
CA LEU A 103 6.65 -10.47 -6.85
C LEU A 103 6.02 -10.66 -8.23
N GLY A 104 6.46 -9.87 -9.21
CA GLY A 104 6.18 -10.12 -10.62
C GLY A 104 6.54 -11.55 -11.06
N GLU A 105 5.76 -12.12 -11.98
CA GLU A 105 5.91 -13.51 -12.44
C GLU A 105 7.32 -13.81 -12.98
N ASN A 106 7.88 -12.93 -13.82
CA ASN A 106 9.23 -13.09 -14.34
C ASN A 106 10.28 -13.16 -13.22
N THR A 107 10.16 -12.31 -12.20
CA THR A 107 11.04 -12.32 -11.02
C THR A 107 10.88 -13.61 -10.22
N ARG A 108 9.67 -14.13 -10.07
CA ARG A 108 9.43 -15.43 -9.39
C ARG A 108 10.09 -16.59 -10.14
N ILE A 109 10.07 -16.57 -11.47
CA ILE A 109 10.72 -17.58 -12.32
C ILE A 109 12.25 -17.52 -12.15
N GLU A 110 12.84 -16.33 -12.31
CA GLU A 110 14.28 -16.15 -12.17
C GLU A 110 14.76 -16.50 -10.76
N LEU A 111 13.98 -16.15 -9.74
CA LEU A 111 14.29 -16.46 -8.35
C LEU A 111 14.12 -17.96 -8.05
N ALA A 112 13.16 -18.63 -8.67
CA ALA A 112 13.03 -20.08 -8.58
C ALA A 112 14.25 -20.80 -9.15
N GLU A 113 14.70 -20.40 -10.35
CA GLU A 113 15.91 -20.96 -10.96
C GLU A 113 17.13 -20.72 -10.07
N TYR A 114 17.29 -19.51 -9.53
CA TYR A 114 18.36 -19.19 -8.60
C TYR A 114 18.32 -20.06 -7.33
N VAL A 115 17.16 -20.24 -6.69
CA VAL A 115 17.03 -21.04 -5.46
C VAL A 115 17.34 -22.51 -5.73
N LEU A 116 16.82 -23.07 -6.82
CA LEU A 116 17.02 -24.47 -7.18
C LEU A 116 18.46 -24.79 -7.58
N THR A 117 19.20 -23.82 -8.11
CA THR A 117 20.58 -24.01 -8.61
C THR A 117 21.66 -23.62 -7.60
N THR A 118 21.41 -22.61 -6.76
CA THR A 118 22.46 -22.01 -5.91
C THR A 118 22.25 -22.26 -4.42
N GLN A 119 21.03 -22.51 -3.96
CA GLN A 119 20.71 -22.59 -2.53
C GLN A 119 20.64 -24.03 -2.04
N ASN A 120 20.94 -24.23 -0.76
CA ASN A 120 20.74 -25.53 -0.12
C ASN A 120 19.25 -25.74 0.19
N MET A 121 18.57 -26.52 -0.64
CA MET A 121 17.13 -26.82 -0.56
C MET A 121 16.69 -27.54 0.73
N PHE A 122 17.61 -27.96 1.60
CA PHE A 122 17.30 -28.63 2.86
C PHE A 122 17.34 -27.71 4.08
N LYS A 123 17.60 -26.40 3.90
CA LYS A 123 17.76 -25.45 5.01
C LYS A 123 16.96 -24.16 4.85
N GLY A 124 16.35 -23.71 5.95
CA GLY A 124 15.65 -22.44 6.04
C GLY A 124 14.53 -22.31 5.00
N PHE A 125 14.31 -21.09 4.50
CA PHE A 125 13.27 -20.81 3.51
C PHE A 125 13.49 -21.49 2.15
N ALA A 126 14.69 -21.98 1.82
CA ALA A 126 14.90 -22.80 0.63
C ALA A 126 14.19 -24.17 0.73
N SER A 127 14.05 -24.71 1.94
CA SER A 127 13.27 -25.93 2.19
C SER A 127 11.77 -25.70 2.16
N VAL A 128 11.32 -24.51 2.56
CA VAL A 128 9.92 -24.10 2.44
C VAL A 128 9.56 -23.90 0.97
N PHE A 129 10.43 -23.21 0.24
CA PHE A 129 10.33 -23.01 -1.21
C PHE A 129 10.21 -24.35 -1.95
N SER A 130 11.15 -25.28 -1.75
CA SER A 130 11.15 -26.56 -2.48
C SER A 130 9.93 -27.44 -2.22
N LYS A 131 9.24 -27.27 -1.08
CA LYS A 131 8.02 -28.01 -0.75
C LYS A 131 6.75 -27.39 -1.32
N ARG A 132 6.73 -26.07 -1.48
CA ARG A 132 5.52 -25.31 -1.79
C ARG A 132 5.51 -24.74 -3.20
N TYR A 133 6.65 -24.71 -3.89
CA TYR A 133 6.74 -24.17 -5.24
C TYR A 133 6.02 -25.06 -6.25
N ASP A 134 5.07 -24.43 -6.94
CA ASP A 134 4.36 -25.01 -8.07
C ASP A 134 4.97 -24.47 -9.36
N GLU A 135 5.61 -25.37 -10.13
CA GLU A 135 6.25 -25.05 -11.41
C GLU A 135 5.25 -24.60 -12.49
N GLN A 136 3.96 -24.95 -12.38
CA GLN A 136 2.94 -24.57 -13.37
C GLN A 136 2.41 -23.15 -13.13
N THR A 137 2.30 -22.75 -11.87
CA THR A 137 1.78 -21.42 -11.50
C THR A 137 2.86 -20.42 -11.12
N HIS A 138 4.11 -20.87 -11.01
CA HIS A 138 5.27 -20.09 -10.53
C HIS A 138 4.99 -19.40 -9.18
N ALA A 139 4.28 -20.09 -8.29
CA ALA A 139 3.81 -19.57 -7.01
C ALA A 139 4.08 -20.58 -5.88
N LEU A 140 4.05 -20.11 -4.64
CA LEU A 140 4.10 -20.96 -3.45
C LEU A 140 2.69 -21.24 -2.93
N SER A 141 2.41 -22.51 -2.63
CA SER A 141 1.15 -23.01 -2.04
C SER A 141 1.01 -22.73 -0.54
#